data_AF-A0AAW5JXV5-F1
#
_entry.id   AF-A0AAW5JXV5-F1
#
_cell.length_a   1.000
_cell.length_b   1.000
_cell.length_c   1.000
_cell.angle_alpha   90.00
_cell.angle_beta   90.00
_cell.angle_gamma   90.00
#
_symmetry.space_group_name_H-M   'P 1'
#
loop_
_entity.id
_entity.type
_entity.pdbx_description
1 polymer ?
#
loop_
_entity_poly.entity_id
_entity_poly.type
_entity_poly.pdbx_seq_one_letter_code
_entity_poly.pdbx_strand_id
1 'polypeptide(L)'
;MENKLRGKIPFIAAVSALSMLVSANVALAAEVGNPIIVDKTNMFTADETVDLLGGDLGEAANFGLVGFDSIHLNAHTNSNIATEHAYIGAAFGNHANGVDEPEVSYMDKVDGNINVSLPADSKIVFGQSNTIGQTDNGNSWTVNGNKLEMQTGGSLPKSERVLKDSKTVKYLDLEAMEKSMTSLSAKWSKTPEANATHDFSDMNKRHIDANGDVAHINIDAKELQGNRVTATLGEKTRLVVNVDAEGADNITLPQLDVDGINHAEYAKWTDKGVIYNLTDSKAKDGQYHGNVGTAGASSSVILAPEANVDASQNVEGQIIAKNVTIGGEFHRNSVNVPVTRHVEVKLDGQNKTETTPFVVPQPAKDHYRFIVWTTNPDGTGDSYKPGDTVTIIPKNTTLYPQWEAKHLLRYNTNGGNGDFEDSDLPSDVSDTIPSRDGYEFDGWMINGIKVDSGNTVEDNGSDVTVVAQWTPVKQDVTPTKPETPKDDTDKNDTPSKDDSDKSDNDTKVPSDDKSDVNTSTSDKTADTGKTDTGKKTVGAKNNTQAVQQDGQGLATTGVAVGVIAVAVIVLAAAGVILSVAKRHEGSR
;
A
#
# COMPACT_ATOMS: atom_id res chain seq x y z
N MET A 1 47.82 -53.53 -70.14
CA MET A 1 46.55 -54.27 -70.11
C MET A 1 45.85 -53.86 -68.81
N GLU A 2 45.04 -52.80 -68.78
CA GLU A 2 43.73 -52.58 -69.44
C GLU A 2 42.58 -53.17 -68.60
N ASN A 3 41.69 -52.34 -68.05
CA ASN A 3 40.45 -51.78 -68.67
C ASN A 3 39.31 -52.83 -68.75
N LYS A 4 38.03 -52.53 -68.46
CA LYS A 4 37.36 -51.21 -68.33
C LYS A 4 36.04 -51.28 -67.52
N LEU A 5 35.93 -50.41 -66.49
CA LEU A 5 34.85 -49.44 -66.22
C LEU A 5 33.37 -49.82 -65.89
N ARG A 6 32.76 -48.93 -65.07
CA ARG A 6 31.33 -48.71 -64.71
C ARG A 6 30.75 -49.50 -63.50
N GLY A 7 30.15 -48.87 -62.47
CA GLY A 7 30.26 -47.46 -62.05
C GLY A 7 29.16 -46.91 -61.11
N LYS A 8 29.58 -45.97 -60.23
CA LYS A 8 28.83 -44.88 -59.55
C LYS A 8 27.73 -45.19 -58.49
N ILE A 9 27.57 -44.18 -57.60
CA ILE A 9 26.44 -43.86 -56.69
C ILE A 9 26.42 -44.61 -55.32
N PRO A 10 26.05 -43.95 -54.20
CA PRO A 10 26.92 -43.95 -53.02
C PRO A 10 26.31 -44.43 -51.69
N PHE A 11 27.13 -44.38 -50.62
CA PHE A 11 26.73 -44.55 -49.22
C PHE A 11 25.68 -43.52 -48.78
N ILE A 12 24.43 -43.97 -48.56
CA ILE A 12 23.45 -43.31 -47.68
C ILE A 12 22.77 -44.41 -46.84
N ALA A 13 23.24 -44.59 -45.60
CA ALA A 13 22.72 -45.58 -44.66
C ALA A 13 22.92 -45.11 -43.19
N ALA A 14 22.61 -43.83 -42.92
CA ALA A 14 22.76 -43.22 -41.60
C ALA A 14 21.62 -42.24 -41.23
N VAL A 15 20.47 -42.33 -41.92
CA VAL A 15 19.28 -41.47 -41.69
C VAL A 15 18.06 -42.35 -41.41
N SER A 16 18.18 -43.22 -40.42
CA SER A 16 17.12 -44.14 -39.97
C SER A 16 17.19 -44.51 -38.48
N ALA A 17 18.24 -44.09 -37.76
CA ALA A 17 18.34 -44.22 -36.30
C ALA A 17 17.80 -42.99 -35.54
N LEU A 18 17.83 -41.80 -36.15
CA LEU A 18 17.39 -40.56 -35.50
C LEU A 18 15.86 -40.39 -35.52
N SER A 19 15.16 -41.02 -36.46
CA SER A 19 13.70 -40.98 -36.57
C SER A 19 12.97 -41.80 -35.49
N MET A 20 13.63 -42.77 -34.86
CA MET A 20 13.04 -43.59 -33.78
C MET A 20 13.14 -42.95 -32.38
N LEU A 21 13.93 -41.89 -32.19
CA LEU A 21 13.84 -41.06 -30.98
C LEU A 21 12.75 -39.98 -31.08
N VAL A 22 12.37 -39.55 -32.30
CA VAL A 22 11.31 -38.52 -32.47
C VAL A 22 9.91 -39.12 -32.28
N SER A 23 9.72 -40.42 -32.55
CA SER A 23 8.51 -41.15 -32.18
C SER A 23 8.45 -41.55 -30.70
N ALA A 24 9.43 -41.17 -29.86
CA ALA A 24 9.34 -41.31 -28.41
C ALA A 24 8.53 -40.18 -27.76
N ASN A 25 8.22 -39.10 -28.50
CA ASN A 25 7.17 -38.14 -28.14
C ASN A 25 5.76 -38.72 -28.42
N VAL A 26 5.54 -39.99 -28.06
CA VAL A 26 4.22 -40.42 -27.61
C VAL A 26 3.89 -39.51 -26.43
N ALA A 27 2.74 -38.84 -26.45
CA ALA A 27 2.45 -37.78 -25.50
C ALA A 27 2.73 -38.21 -24.05
N LEU A 28 3.70 -37.56 -23.41
CA LEU A 28 3.74 -37.51 -21.96
C LEU A 28 2.41 -36.86 -21.56
N ALA A 29 1.51 -37.67 -21.01
CA ALA A 29 0.33 -37.16 -20.36
C ALA A 29 0.81 -36.20 -19.26
N ALA A 30 0.15 -35.06 -19.10
CA ALA A 30 0.69 -33.93 -18.34
C ALA A 30 0.78 -34.25 -16.85
N GLU A 31 1.91 -34.85 -16.45
CA GLU A 31 2.18 -35.24 -15.07
C GLU A 31 2.17 -33.99 -14.19
N VAL A 32 1.32 -33.98 -13.17
CA VAL A 32 1.18 -32.82 -12.28
C VAL A 32 2.42 -32.57 -11.44
N GLY A 33 3.35 -33.54 -11.35
CA GLY A 33 4.65 -33.38 -10.72
C GLY A 33 4.59 -33.45 -9.19
N ASN A 34 5.44 -32.66 -8.53
CA ASN A 34 5.47 -32.51 -7.07
C ASN A 34 4.91 -31.14 -6.70
N PRO A 35 4.20 -31.00 -5.56
CA PRO A 35 3.63 -29.72 -5.14
C PRO A 35 4.74 -28.70 -4.92
N ILE A 36 4.47 -27.43 -5.24
CA ILE A 36 5.40 -26.33 -4.99
C ILE A 36 5.56 -26.18 -3.48
N ILE A 37 6.77 -26.39 -2.97
CA ILE A 37 7.05 -26.21 -1.55
C ILE A 37 7.19 -24.72 -1.24
N VAL A 38 6.55 -24.28 -0.15
CA VAL A 38 6.54 -22.87 0.25
C VAL A 38 7.84 -22.49 0.96
N ASP A 39 8.47 -21.44 0.47
CA ASP A 39 9.59 -20.75 1.08
C ASP A 39 9.34 -19.22 1.10
N LYS A 40 10.36 -18.42 1.40
CA LYS A 40 10.22 -16.97 1.60
C LYS A 40 9.92 -16.17 0.33
N THR A 41 10.08 -16.72 -0.87
CA THR A 41 9.77 -16.02 -2.13
C THR A 41 8.38 -16.31 -2.68
N ASN A 42 7.61 -17.21 -2.06
CA ASN A 42 6.27 -17.58 -2.48
C ASN A 42 5.29 -17.74 -1.30
N MET A 43 5.53 -17.06 -0.17
CA MET A 43 4.51 -16.80 0.86
C MET A 43 3.41 -15.88 0.29
N PHE A 44 2.21 -15.88 0.89
CA PHE A 44 1.07 -15.07 0.46
C PHE A 44 1.40 -13.57 0.24
N THR A 45 2.21 -12.96 1.12
CA THR A 45 2.61 -11.54 0.99
C THR A 45 3.87 -11.29 0.14
N ALA A 46 4.32 -12.30 -0.59
CA ALA A 46 5.42 -12.29 -1.56
C ALA A 46 5.04 -12.90 -2.92
N ASP A 47 3.88 -13.57 -3.01
CA ASP A 47 3.39 -14.22 -4.22
C ASP A 47 2.85 -13.20 -5.23
N GLU A 48 3.63 -12.91 -6.27
CA GLU A 48 3.29 -11.90 -7.29
C GLU A 48 2.02 -12.22 -8.09
N THR A 49 1.48 -13.45 -8.00
CA THR A 49 0.18 -13.80 -8.61
C THR A 49 -1.01 -13.55 -7.68
N VAL A 50 -0.81 -12.96 -6.50
CA VAL A 50 -1.88 -12.50 -5.61
C VAL A 50 -1.97 -10.99 -5.73
N ASP A 51 -3.07 -10.47 -6.30
CA ASP A 51 -3.35 -9.04 -6.12
C ASP A 51 -3.97 -8.84 -4.73
N LEU A 52 -3.15 -8.31 -3.81
CA LEU A 52 -3.55 -8.06 -2.42
C LEU A 52 -4.56 -6.91 -2.36
N LEU A 53 -5.85 -7.27 -2.45
CA LEU A 53 -6.96 -6.40 -2.06
C LEU A 53 -6.72 -5.93 -0.63
N GLY A 54 -6.81 -4.62 -0.39
CA GLY A 54 -6.09 -4.01 0.73
C GLY A 54 -6.65 -2.70 1.27
N GLY A 55 -6.63 -2.60 2.60
CA GLY A 55 -7.09 -1.49 3.43
C GLY A 55 -7.25 -2.00 4.86
N ASP A 56 -8.25 -1.53 5.63
CA ASP A 56 -8.47 -1.96 7.03
C ASP A 56 -8.49 -3.49 7.22
N LEU A 57 -9.11 -4.25 6.31
CA LEU A 57 -9.24 -5.71 6.40
C LEU A 57 -7.94 -6.48 6.09
N GLY A 58 -6.87 -5.79 5.64
CA GLY A 58 -5.56 -6.39 5.38
C GLY A 58 -5.63 -7.64 4.49
N GLU A 59 -4.84 -8.66 4.85
CA GLU A 59 -4.80 -9.95 4.12
C GLU A 59 -6.17 -10.64 4.04
N ALA A 60 -7.03 -10.50 5.05
CA ALA A 60 -8.34 -11.17 5.10
C ALA A 60 -9.26 -10.76 3.94
N ALA A 61 -9.14 -9.53 3.42
CA ALA A 61 -9.92 -9.02 2.28
C ALA A 61 -9.86 -9.91 1.02
N ASN A 62 -8.82 -10.75 0.91
CA ASN A 62 -8.52 -11.58 -0.25
C ASN A 62 -9.28 -12.91 -0.28
N PHE A 63 -9.98 -13.28 0.79
CA PHE A 63 -10.75 -14.52 0.90
C PHE A 63 -12.23 -14.23 1.17
N GLY A 64 -13.15 -14.93 0.51
CA GLY A 64 -14.57 -14.81 0.86
C GLY A 64 -14.90 -15.40 2.23
N LEU A 65 -14.22 -16.48 2.61
CA LEU A 65 -14.35 -17.09 3.94
C LEU A 65 -13.00 -17.19 4.65
N VAL A 66 -12.91 -16.62 5.85
CA VAL A 66 -11.82 -16.82 6.81
C VAL A 66 -12.41 -17.42 8.08
N GLY A 67 -11.95 -18.62 8.43
CA GLY A 67 -12.30 -19.31 9.68
C GLY A 67 -11.02 -19.68 10.41
N PHE A 68 -10.62 -18.92 11.43
CA PHE A 68 -9.31 -19.05 12.05
C PHE A 68 -9.06 -20.47 12.61
N ASP A 69 -9.97 -21.00 13.42
CA ASP A 69 -9.98 -22.41 13.85
C ASP A 69 -10.45 -23.34 12.71
N SER A 70 -11.64 -23.09 12.14
CA SER A 70 -12.26 -24.02 11.18
C SER A 70 -13.27 -23.42 10.20
N ILE A 71 -13.45 -24.11 9.06
CA ILE A 71 -14.54 -23.88 8.09
C ILE A 71 -15.23 -25.22 7.77
N HIS A 72 -16.56 -25.28 7.92
CA HIS A 72 -17.41 -26.40 7.52
C HIS A 72 -18.24 -26.02 6.29
N LEU A 73 -17.92 -26.59 5.12
CA LEU A 73 -18.63 -26.33 3.87
C LEU A 73 -19.68 -27.42 3.61
N ASN A 74 -20.93 -27.19 4.03
CA ASN A 74 -22.04 -28.13 3.80
C ASN A 74 -22.90 -27.77 2.57
N ALA A 75 -22.73 -26.56 2.02
CA ALA A 75 -23.44 -26.06 0.85
C ALA A 75 -22.49 -25.36 -0.16
N HIS A 76 -22.99 -25.08 -1.36
CA HIS A 76 -22.16 -24.59 -2.47
C HIS A 76 -21.55 -23.22 -2.16
N THR A 77 -20.24 -23.09 -2.39
CA THR A 77 -19.43 -21.92 -1.96
C THR A 77 -18.67 -21.34 -3.15
N ASN A 78 -19.25 -20.36 -3.84
CA ASN A 78 -18.68 -19.68 -5.01
C ASN A 78 -17.59 -18.67 -4.60
N SER A 79 -16.54 -19.15 -3.94
CA SER A 79 -15.43 -18.35 -3.39
C SER A 79 -14.24 -19.20 -2.91
N ASN A 80 -13.10 -18.55 -2.72
CA ASN A 80 -11.92 -19.05 -2.02
C ASN A 80 -12.00 -18.95 -0.49
N ILE A 81 -11.19 -19.76 0.20
CA ILE A 81 -11.23 -19.93 1.66
C ILE A 81 -9.84 -19.87 2.32
N ALA A 82 -9.77 -19.46 3.61
CA ALA A 82 -8.58 -19.54 4.45
C ALA A 82 -8.90 -20.07 5.86
N THR A 83 -8.24 -21.14 6.30
CA THR A 83 -8.50 -21.75 7.63
C THR A 83 -7.41 -22.69 8.12
N GLU A 84 -7.30 -22.88 9.45
CA GLU A 84 -6.48 -23.95 10.02
C GLU A 84 -7.09 -25.32 9.67
N HIS A 85 -8.40 -25.54 9.83
CA HIS A 85 -9.03 -26.83 9.50
C HIS A 85 -10.33 -26.70 8.69
N ALA A 86 -10.25 -27.05 7.39
CA ALA A 86 -11.41 -27.19 6.52
C ALA A 86 -12.05 -28.60 6.57
N TYR A 87 -13.38 -28.63 6.64
CA TYR A 87 -14.23 -29.80 6.47
C TYR A 87 -15.05 -29.64 5.19
N ILE A 88 -14.67 -30.35 4.13
CA ILE A 88 -15.24 -30.20 2.79
C ILE A 88 -16.36 -31.22 2.56
N GLY A 89 -17.60 -30.79 2.76
CA GLY A 89 -18.82 -31.53 2.42
C GLY A 89 -19.43 -31.16 1.06
N ALA A 90 -19.12 -29.98 0.54
CA ALA A 90 -19.61 -29.43 -0.73
C ALA A 90 -18.47 -28.86 -1.60
N ALA A 91 -18.78 -28.57 -2.87
CA ALA A 91 -17.83 -27.95 -3.80
C ALA A 91 -17.66 -26.44 -3.51
N PHE A 92 -16.45 -25.93 -3.79
CA PHE A 92 -16.13 -24.52 -3.59
C PHE A 92 -15.22 -23.94 -4.69
N GLY A 93 -14.84 -22.67 -4.55
CA GLY A 93 -14.06 -21.93 -5.55
C GLY A 93 -14.94 -21.23 -6.57
N ASN A 94 -14.40 -20.19 -7.20
CA ASN A 94 -15.19 -19.26 -8.01
C ASN A 94 -15.45 -19.80 -9.43
N HIS A 95 -16.71 -19.83 -9.86
CA HIS A 95 -17.15 -20.42 -11.14
C HIS A 95 -17.65 -19.38 -12.16
N ALA A 96 -17.55 -18.08 -11.86
CA ALA A 96 -18.16 -17.03 -12.68
C ALA A 96 -17.32 -16.67 -13.93
N ASN A 97 -17.96 -16.73 -15.10
CA ASN A 97 -17.37 -16.26 -16.37
C ASN A 97 -17.06 -14.75 -16.29
N GLY A 98 -15.79 -14.38 -16.46
CA GLY A 98 -15.31 -12.99 -16.38
C GLY A 98 -14.73 -12.59 -15.03
N VAL A 99 -14.52 -13.54 -14.11
CA VAL A 99 -13.55 -13.36 -13.01
C VAL A 99 -12.16 -13.67 -13.57
N ASP A 100 -11.51 -12.61 -14.03
CA ASP A 100 -10.15 -12.66 -14.60
C ASP A 100 -9.05 -12.57 -13.51
N GLU A 101 -9.44 -12.38 -12.25
CA GLU A 101 -8.54 -12.26 -11.09
C GLU A 101 -8.13 -13.63 -10.53
N PRO A 102 -6.84 -13.86 -10.25
CA PRO A 102 -6.35 -15.07 -9.59
C PRO A 102 -6.63 -15.04 -8.08
N GLU A 103 -7.43 -16.00 -7.59
CA GLU A 103 -7.68 -16.24 -6.17
C GLU A 103 -6.73 -17.31 -5.59
N VAL A 104 -6.60 -17.36 -4.27
CA VAL A 104 -5.90 -18.45 -3.57
C VAL A 104 -6.75 -18.99 -2.44
N SER A 105 -6.77 -20.31 -2.25
CA SER A 105 -7.37 -20.95 -1.06
C SER A 105 -6.29 -21.62 -0.20
N TYR A 106 -6.32 -21.41 1.13
CA TYR A 106 -5.37 -21.95 2.09
C TYR A 106 -6.05 -22.83 3.15
N MET A 107 -5.52 -24.04 3.36
CA MET A 107 -6.02 -25.02 4.34
C MET A 107 -4.85 -25.70 5.05
N ASP A 108 -4.55 -25.35 6.30
CA ASP A 108 -3.44 -26.00 7.04
C ASP A 108 -3.71 -27.50 7.29
N LYS A 109 -4.98 -27.84 7.45
CA LYS A 109 -5.53 -29.20 7.47
C LYS A 109 -6.83 -29.23 6.65
N VAL A 110 -7.04 -30.33 5.92
CA VAL A 110 -8.29 -30.58 5.19
C VAL A 110 -8.77 -32.02 5.37
N ASP A 111 -10.04 -32.16 5.75
CA ASP A 111 -10.79 -33.42 5.78
C ASP A 111 -11.97 -33.35 4.78
N GLY A 112 -12.27 -34.45 4.09
CA GLY A 112 -13.32 -34.52 3.07
C GLY A 112 -12.80 -34.77 1.65
N ASN A 113 -13.68 -34.60 0.64
CA ASN A 113 -13.35 -34.76 -0.78
C ASN A 113 -13.33 -33.39 -1.45
N ILE A 114 -12.19 -32.99 -2.02
CA ILE A 114 -12.02 -31.64 -2.58
C ILE A 114 -12.48 -31.63 -4.04
N ASN A 115 -13.54 -30.86 -4.32
CA ASN A 115 -13.96 -30.47 -5.65
C ASN A 115 -13.92 -28.93 -5.71
N VAL A 116 -12.93 -28.38 -6.40
CA VAL A 116 -12.60 -26.95 -6.38
C VAL A 116 -12.57 -26.33 -7.78
N SER A 117 -13.13 -25.13 -7.90
CA SER A 117 -13.00 -24.28 -9.08
C SER A 117 -11.90 -23.23 -8.90
N LEU A 118 -10.96 -23.21 -9.84
CA LEU A 118 -9.79 -22.32 -9.86
C LEU A 118 -9.77 -21.55 -11.20
N PRO A 119 -10.53 -20.45 -11.32
CA PRO A 119 -10.54 -19.61 -12.52
C PRO A 119 -9.21 -18.86 -12.64
N ALA A 120 -8.98 -18.17 -13.76
CA ALA A 120 -7.73 -17.45 -14.02
C ALA A 120 -6.50 -18.29 -13.63
N ASP A 121 -5.49 -17.68 -13.02
CA ASP A 121 -4.26 -18.35 -12.55
C ASP A 121 -4.29 -18.67 -11.04
N SER A 122 -5.50 -18.94 -10.52
CA SER A 122 -5.77 -19.27 -9.13
C SER A 122 -5.07 -20.55 -8.64
N LYS A 123 -4.69 -20.54 -7.35
CA LYS A 123 -3.91 -21.58 -6.65
C LYS A 123 -4.68 -22.20 -5.47
N ILE A 124 -4.25 -23.38 -5.04
CA ILE A 124 -4.68 -24.02 -3.79
C ILE A 124 -3.45 -24.43 -2.97
N VAL A 125 -3.49 -24.17 -1.67
CA VAL A 125 -2.35 -24.31 -0.76
C VAL A 125 -2.74 -25.15 0.45
N PHE A 126 -1.90 -26.13 0.76
CA PHE A 126 -2.14 -27.04 1.88
C PHE A 126 -1.02 -26.97 2.93
N GLY A 127 -1.41 -27.08 4.19
CA GLY A 127 -0.48 -27.14 5.31
C GLY A 127 0.44 -28.35 5.31
N GLN A 128 1.51 -28.25 6.10
CA GLN A 128 2.60 -29.23 6.15
C GLN A 128 2.09 -30.63 6.59
N SER A 129 0.99 -30.68 7.34
CA SER A 129 0.27 -31.90 7.77
C SER A 129 -0.21 -32.78 6.61
N ASN A 130 -0.68 -32.18 5.51
CA ASN A 130 -1.45 -32.90 4.49
C ASN A 130 -0.56 -33.75 3.59
N THR A 131 -0.94 -35.00 3.35
CA THR A 131 -0.21 -35.89 2.43
C THR A 131 -0.67 -35.63 1.01
N ILE A 132 0.13 -34.90 0.23
CA ILE A 132 -0.13 -34.67 -1.20
C ILE A 132 0.56 -35.78 -2.00
N GLY A 133 -0.15 -36.32 -3.00
CA GLY A 133 0.36 -37.33 -3.93
C GLY A 133 -0.31 -37.22 -5.30
N GLN A 134 -0.22 -38.28 -6.10
CA GLN A 134 -0.80 -38.34 -7.46
C GLN A 134 -1.75 -39.54 -7.61
N THR A 135 -2.67 -39.44 -8.58
CA THR A 135 -3.51 -40.53 -9.11
C THR A 135 -3.60 -40.41 -10.64
N ASP A 136 -4.37 -41.29 -11.28
CA ASP A 136 -4.76 -41.22 -12.70
C ASP A 136 -3.53 -41.20 -13.64
N ASN A 137 -2.54 -42.06 -13.33
CA ASN A 137 -1.23 -42.13 -14.00
C ASN A 137 -0.47 -40.79 -13.99
N GLY A 138 -0.56 -40.03 -12.89
CA GLY A 138 0.11 -38.74 -12.72
C GLY A 138 -0.68 -37.52 -13.21
N ASN A 139 -1.86 -37.71 -13.81
CA ASN A 139 -2.66 -36.63 -14.38
C ASN A 139 -3.58 -35.91 -13.36
N SER A 140 -3.56 -36.32 -12.09
CA SER A 140 -4.41 -35.77 -11.04
C SER A 140 -3.74 -35.81 -9.68
N TRP A 141 -4.01 -34.80 -8.86
CA TRP A 141 -3.53 -34.71 -7.49
C TRP A 141 -4.37 -35.58 -6.53
N THR A 142 -3.76 -35.99 -5.43
CA THR A 142 -4.45 -36.52 -4.24
C THR A 142 -4.03 -35.73 -3.00
N VAL A 143 -4.95 -35.59 -2.04
CA VAL A 143 -4.73 -34.95 -0.75
C VAL A 143 -5.30 -35.88 0.34
N ASN A 144 -4.46 -36.26 1.30
CA ASN A 144 -4.78 -37.21 2.37
C ASN A 144 -5.32 -38.57 1.85
N GLY A 145 -4.96 -38.94 0.62
CA GLY A 145 -5.41 -40.16 -0.08
C GLY A 145 -6.66 -40.00 -0.94
N ASN A 146 -7.45 -38.93 -0.74
CA ASN A 146 -8.60 -38.60 -1.56
C ASN A 146 -8.15 -37.89 -2.84
N LYS A 147 -8.89 -38.04 -3.94
CA LYS A 147 -8.59 -37.29 -5.17
C LYS A 147 -8.98 -35.82 -5.01
N LEU A 148 -8.12 -34.93 -5.49
CA LEU A 148 -8.36 -33.50 -5.60
C LEU A 148 -8.89 -33.22 -7.02
N GLU A 149 -10.21 -33.04 -7.15
CA GLU A 149 -10.85 -32.67 -8.42
C GLU A 149 -10.76 -31.16 -8.61
N MET A 150 -10.13 -30.74 -9.72
CA MET A 150 -9.79 -29.34 -10.00
C MET A 150 -10.30 -28.93 -11.38
N GLN A 151 -11.23 -27.99 -11.40
CA GLN A 151 -11.66 -27.24 -12.58
C GLN A 151 -10.73 -26.02 -12.68
N THR A 152 -10.12 -25.79 -13.84
CA THR A 152 -9.02 -24.80 -13.98
C THR A 152 -9.23 -23.90 -15.21
N GLY A 153 -9.21 -22.58 -15.01
CA GLY A 153 -9.19 -21.57 -16.07
C GLY A 153 -7.76 -21.16 -16.45
N GLY A 154 -7.63 -19.95 -17.02
CA GLY A 154 -6.36 -19.24 -17.17
C GLY A 154 -5.27 -19.87 -18.03
N SER A 155 -4.02 -19.56 -17.69
CA SER A 155 -2.78 -19.95 -18.36
C SER A 155 -1.90 -20.90 -17.52
N LEU A 156 -1.95 -20.78 -16.19
CA LEU A 156 -1.11 -21.50 -15.24
C LEU A 156 -1.42 -23.01 -15.27
N PRO A 157 -0.43 -23.90 -15.48
CA PRO A 157 -0.66 -25.33 -15.64
C PRO A 157 -1.03 -26.01 -14.32
N LYS A 158 -1.68 -27.19 -14.39
CA LYS A 158 -2.13 -27.94 -13.20
C LYS A 158 -1.00 -28.35 -12.24
N SER A 159 0.25 -28.38 -12.72
CA SER A 159 1.46 -28.63 -11.94
C SER A 159 1.85 -27.48 -11.01
N GLU A 160 1.48 -26.25 -11.35
CA GLU A 160 1.91 -25.03 -10.64
C GLU A 160 0.81 -24.47 -9.71
N ARG A 161 -0.36 -25.11 -9.69
CA ARG A 161 -1.53 -24.68 -8.90
C ARG A 161 -1.60 -25.25 -7.49
N VAL A 162 -0.81 -26.27 -7.16
CA VAL A 162 -0.82 -26.90 -5.82
C VAL A 162 0.47 -26.59 -5.08
N LEU A 163 0.34 -25.75 -4.05
CA LEU A 163 1.42 -25.40 -3.13
C LEU A 163 1.28 -26.19 -1.83
N LYS A 164 2.39 -26.36 -1.12
CA LYS A 164 2.42 -26.95 0.22
C LYS A 164 3.38 -26.23 1.16
N ASP A 165 2.89 -25.90 2.35
CA ASP A 165 3.70 -25.39 3.46
C ASP A 165 4.90 -26.29 3.75
N SER A 166 6.05 -25.68 3.98
CA SER A 166 7.28 -26.37 4.36
C SER A 166 7.37 -26.56 5.87
N LYS A 167 8.40 -27.28 6.32
CA LYS A 167 8.67 -27.54 7.75
C LYS A 167 8.99 -26.28 8.56
N THR A 168 9.17 -25.13 7.90
CA THR A 168 9.70 -23.90 8.49
C THR A 168 9.06 -22.61 7.95
N VAL A 169 8.20 -22.70 6.93
CA VAL A 169 7.51 -21.54 6.33
C VAL A 169 6.08 -21.96 5.98
N LYS A 170 5.09 -21.28 6.57
CA LYS A 170 3.70 -21.30 6.13
C LYS A 170 3.48 -20.28 5.01
N TYR A 171 2.55 -20.56 4.11
CA TYR A 171 2.12 -19.63 3.08
C TYR A 171 1.37 -18.43 3.67
N LEU A 172 0.49 -18.68 4.63
CA LEU A 172 -0.39 -17.71 5.27
C LEU A 172 -0.24 -17.77 6.79
N ASP A 173 -0.18 -16.60 7.44
CA ASP A 173 -0.11 -16.50 8.91
C ASP A 173 -1.49 -16.15 9.48
N LEU A 174 -2.30 -17.19 9.71
CA LEU A 174 -3.64 -17.06 10.28
C LEU A 174 -3.63 -16.48 11.71
N GLU A 175 -2.59 -16.72 12.49
CA GLU A 175 -2.47 -16.21 13.87
C GLU A 175 -2.19 -14.70 13.87
N ALA A 176 -1.40 -14.21 12.91
CA ALA A 176 -1.23 -12.77 12.67
C ALA A 176 -2.49 -12.13 12.07
N MET A 177 -3.20 -12.83 11.20
CA MET A 177 -4.46 -12.35 10.61
C MET A 177 -5.57 -12.23 11.66
N GLU A 178 -5.76 -13.22 12.53
CA GLU A 178 -6.72 -13.21 13.63
C GLU A 178 -6.48 -12.00 14.55
N LYS A 179 -5.25 -11.84 15.05
CA LYS A 179 -4.85 -10.68 15.88
C LYS A 179 -5.10 -9.35 15.20
N SER A 180 -4.88 -9.26 13.88
CA SER A 180 -5.14 -8.05 13.10
C SER A 180 -6.64 -7.76 13.01
N MET A 181 -7.47 -8.78 12.80
CA MET A 181 -8.93 -8.64 12.70
C MET A 181 -9.59 -8.37 14.06
N THR A 182 -9.12 -9.01 15.14
CA THR A 182 -9.49 -8.70 16.53
C THR A 182 -9.11 -7.26 16.89
N SER A 183 -7.92 -6.80 16.49
CA SER A 183 -7.49 -5.40 16.68
C SER A 183 -8.34 -4.41 15.89
N LEU A 184 -8.75 -4.78 14.67
CA LEU A 184 -9.64 -3.96 13.82
C LEU A 184 -11.05 -3.86 14.42
N SER A 185 -11.62 -4.98 14.87
CA SER A 185 -12.92 -5.01 15.57
C SER A 185 -12.92 -4.11 16.81
N ALA A 186 -11.86 -4.22 17.62
CA ALA A 186 -11.63 -3.40 18.80
C ALA A 186 -11.32 -1.91 18.50
N LYS A 187 -10.88 -1.57 17.28
CA LYS A 187 -10.74 -0.19 16.76
C LYS A 187 -12.10 0.35 16.35
N TRP A 188 -12.82 -0.35 15.48
CA TRP A 188 -14.11 0.10 14.92
C TRP A 188 -15.21 0.27 15.97
N SER A 189 -15.27 -0.60 16.98
CA SER A 189 -16.20 -0.47 18.13
C SER A 189 -16.02 0.80 18.96
N LYS A 190 -14.93 1.56 18.74
CA LYS A 190 -14.62 2.83 19.41
C LYS A 190 -14.62 4.01 18.44
N THR A 191 -14.88 3.78 17.16
CA THR A 191 -15.06 4.87 16.18
C THR A 191 -16.39 5.59 16.44
N PRO A 192 -16.41 6.93 16.55
CA PRO A 192 -17.66 7.69 16.64
C PRO A 192 -18.56 7.47 15.42
N GLU A 193 -19.87 7.54 15.62
CA GLU A 193 -20.85 7.43 14.54
C GLU A 193 -20.72 8.59 13.55
N ALA A 194 -20.79 8.27 12.26
CA ALA A 194 -20.60 9.23 11.18
C ALA A 194 -21.27 8.74 9.89
N ASN A 195 -21.85 9.69 9.14
CA ASN A 195 -22.38 9.51 7.78
C ASN A 195 -23.46 8.42 7.60
N ALA A 196 -24.08 7.93 8.70
CA ALA A 196 -25.13 6.93 8.68
C ALA A 196 -26.28 7.27 9.66
N THR A 197 -27.49 6.83 9.33
CA THR A 197 -28.69 6.93 10.16
C THR A 197 -29.57 5.69 9.99
N HIS A 198 -30.25 5.24 11.04
CA HIS A 198 -31.12 4.05 11.02
C HIS A 198 -32.44 4.31 11.75
N ASP A 199 -33.53 3.60 11.40
CA ASP A 199 -34.84 3.71 12.06
C ASP A 199 -35.35 2.40 12.69
N PHE A 200 -34.88 2.07 13.90
CA PHE A 200 -35.12 0.76 14.53
C PHE A 200 -35.77 0.82 15.92
N SER A 201 -36.91 0.13 16.02
CA SER A 201 -37.49 -0.53 17.21
C SER A 201 -38.94 -1.02 16.98
N ASP A 202 -39.48 -0.91 15.75
CA ASP A 202 -40.72 -1.60 15.34
C ASP A 202 -40.66 -2.24 13.94
N MET A 203 -41.80 -2.74 13.45
CA MET A 203 -41.92 -3.64 12.31
C MET A 203 -42.09 -2.97 10.93
N ASN A 204 -42.40 -1.67 10.84
CA ASN A 204 -42.87 -1.08 9.58
C ASN A 204 -41.83 -0.24 8.82
N LYS A 205 -40.70 0.06 9.47
CA LYS A 205 -39.50 0.62 8.85
C LYS A 205 -38.30 0.02 9.56
N ARG A 206 -37.33 -0.44 8.77
CA ARG A 206 -36.10 -1.09 9.22
C ARG A 206 -35.01 -0.78 8.18
N HIS A 207 -34.67 0.50 8.08
CA HIS A 207 -33.83 1.04 7.03
C HIS A 207 -32.56 1.69 7.57
N ILE A 208 -31.45 1.57 6.83
CA ILE A 208 -30.21 2.29 7.10
C ILE A 208 -29.81 3.13 5.88
N ASP A 209 -29.86 4.45 6.02
CA ASP A 209 -29.27 5.40 5.07
C ASP A 209 -27.80 5.63 5.43
N ALA A 210 -26.86 5.48 4.49
CA ALA A 210 -25.46 5.87 4.69
C ALA A 210 -24.78 6.43 3.43
N ASN A 211 -23.84 7.36 3.64
CA ASN A 211 -23.12 8.07 2.57
C ASN A 211 -21.64 8.34 2.94
N GLY A 212 -20.93 9.06 2.06
CA GLY A 212 -19.47 9.22 2.14
C GLY A 212 -18.73 7.93 1.78
N ASP A 213 -17.39 7.94 1.82
CA ASP A 213 -16.58 6.76 1.50
C ASP A 213 -16.61 5.73 2.63
N VAL A 214 -16.68 6.20 3.89
CA VAL A 214 -16.82 5.36 5.09
C VAL A 214 -17.89 5.97 6.00
N ALA A 215 -18.76 5.10 6.50
CA ALA A 215 -19.79 5.44 7.48
C ALA A 215 -19.73 4.47 8.67
N HIS A 216 -20.09 4.95 9.86
CA HIS A 216 -20.06 4.20 11.12
C HIS A 216 -21.37 4.41 11.88
N ILE A 217 -21.94 3.32 12.41
CA ILE A 217 -23.14 3.35 13.26
C ILE A 217 -23.08 2.23 14.29
N ASN A 218 -23.66 2.45 15.47
CA ASN A 218 -23.75 1.45 16.54
C ASN A 218 -25.20 0.98 16.66
N ILE A 219 -25.43 -0.35 16.67
CA ILE A 219 -26.76 -0.94 16.79
C ILE A 219 -26.70 -2.11 17.77
N ASP A 220 -27.44 -2.01 18.88
CA ASP A 220 -27.51 -3.09 19.88
C ASP A 220 -28.05 -4.38 19.25
N ALA A 221 -27.46 -5.54 19.56
CA ALA A 221 -27.82 -6.82 18.93
C ALA A 221 -29.33 -7.16 18.99
N LYS A 222 -30.03 -6.67 20.03
CA LYS A 222 -31.49 -6.81 20.20
C LYS A 222 -32.32 -6.22 19.05
N GLU A 223 -31.89 -5.12 18.43
CA GLU A 223 -32.63 -4.47 17.33
C GLU A 223 -32.54 -5.24 16.00
N LEU A 224 -31.47 -6.02 15.84
CA LEU A 224 -31.19 -6.77 14.61
C LEU A 224 -31.93 -8.11 14.52
N GLN A 225 -32.53 -8.60 15.60
CA GLN A 225 -33.08 -9.95 15.66
C GLN A 225 -34.29 -10.18 14.73
N GLY A 226 -34.20 -11.22 13.90
CA GLY A 226 -35.35 -11.94 13.31
C GLY A 226 -36.19 -11.21 12.27
N ASN A 227 -35.83 -10.01 11.83
CA ASN A 227 -36.59 -9.22 10.86
C ASN A 227 -35.69 -8.59 9.79
N ARG A 228 -36.18 -8.57 8.54
CA ARG A 228 -35.52 -7.96 7.37
C ARG A 228 -35.06 -6.51 7.62
N VAL A 229 -33.94 -6.15 6.99
CA VAL A 229 -33.33 -4.82 6.94
C VAL A 229 -33.04 -4.47 5.49
N THR A 230 -33.22 -3.20 5.13
CA THR A 230 -32.72 -2.64 3.87
C THR A 230 -31.72 -1.52 4.13
N ALA A 231 -30.76 -1.31 3.23
CA ALA A 231 -29.80 -0.22 3.33
C ALA A 231 -29.58 0.52 2.01
N THR A 232 -29.77 1.84 2.01
CA THR A 232 -29.41 2.72 0.90
C THR A 232 -27.99 3.24 1.13
N LEU A 233 -27.05 2.79 0.30
CA LEU A 233 -25.64 3.17 0.34
C LEU A 233 -25.26 3.99 -0.90
N GLY A 234 -24.48 5.05 -0.69
CA GLY A 234 -23.79 5.76 -1.77
C GLY A 234 -22.83 4.85 -2.55
N GLU A 235 -22.51 5.24 -3.79
CA GLU A 235 -21.86 4.36 -4.79
C GLU A 235 -20.51 3.74 -4.37
N LYS A 236 -19.82 4.35 -3.40
CA LYS A 236 -18.56 3.82 -2.81
C LYS A 236 -18.62 3.71 -1.28
N THR A 237 -19.81 3.72 -0.69
CA THR A 237 -19.98 3.79 0.77
C THR A 237 -19.76 2.43 1.41
N ARG A 238 -18.72 2.34 2.24
CA ARG A 238 -18.51 1.24 3.18
C ARG A 238 -19.11 1.59 4.54
N LEU A 239 -20.25 0.99 4.87
CA LEU A 239 -20.91 1.14 6.16
C LEU A 239 -20.38 0.09 7.15
N VAL A 240 -19.84 0.51 8.29
CA VAL A 240 -19.55 -0.36 9.43
C VAL A 240 -20.66 -0.21 10.46
N VAL A 241 -21.41 -1.31 10.68
CA VAL A 241 -22.38 -1.47 11.76
C VAL A 241 -21.66 -2.17 12.92
N ASN A 242 -21.30 -1.43 13.96
CA ASN A 242 -20.86 -2.02 15.21
C ASN A 242 -22.07 -2.63 15.93
N VAL A 243 -21.96 -3.89 16.32
CA VAL A 243 -22.99 -4.61 17.06
C VAL A 243 -22.44 -4.96 18.43
N ASP A 244 -23.08 -4.47 19.49
CA ASP A 244 -22.82 -4.91 20.86
C ASP A 244 -23.80 -6.03 21.23
N ALA A 245 -23.26 -7.18 21.63
CA ALA A 245 -24.01 -8.32 22.14
C ALA A 245 -24.68 -8.06 23.49
N GLU A 246 -24.19 -7.07 24.25
CA GLU A 246 -24.58 -6.79 25.63
C GLU A 246 -24.52 -8.00 26.59
N GLY A 247 -23.66 -8.99 26.31
CA GLY A 247 -23.54 -10.24 27.05
C GLY A 247 -24.51 -11.35 26.64
N ALA A 248 -25.11 -11.28 25.44
CA ALA A 248 -25.90 -12.36 24.88
C ALA A 248 -25.03 -13.52 24.34
N ASP A 249 -25.45 -14.77 24.55
CA ASP A 249 -24.75 -15.96 24.03
C ASP A 249 -24.92 -16.16 22.50
N ASN A 250 -25.95 -15.57 21.90
CA ASN A 250 -26.35 -15.79 20.51
C ASN A 250 -26.90 -14.49 19.89
N ILE A 251 -26.50 -14.20 18.64
CA ILE A 251 -26.99 -13.09 17.83
C ILE A 251 -27.51 -13.65 16.50
N THR A 252 -28.77 -13.39 16.17
CA THR A 252 -29.28 -13.64 14.81
C THR A 252 -29.20 -12.36 13.99
N LEU A 253 -28.35 -12.32 12.98
CA LEU A 253 -28.30 -11.25 11.99
C LEU A 253 -29.54 -11.33 11.06
N PRO A 254 -30.05 -10.18 10.59
CA PRO A 254 -31.27 -10.11 9.79
C PRO A 254 -31.05 -10.60 8.35
N GLN A 255 -32.14 -10.79 7.59
CA GLN A 255 -32.03 -10.62 6.14
C GLN A 255 -31.58 -9.18 5.85
N LEU A 256 -30.54 -9.01 5.03
CA LEU A 256 -30.08 -7.69 4.58
C LEU A 256 -30.10 -7.61 3.06
N ASP A 257 -30.83 -6.62 2.54
CA ASP A 257 -30.72 -6.17 1.16
C ASP A 257 -30.06 -4.79 1.11
N VAL A 258 -29.14 -4.58 0.17
CA VAL A 258 -28.45 -3.31 -0.05
C VAL A 258 -28.84 -2.77 -1.43
N ASP A 259 -29.25 -1.51 -1.53
CA ASP A 259 -29.77 -0.95 -2.78
C ASP A 259 -28.75 -1.00 -3.93
N GLY A 260 -29.11 -1.74 -4.99
CA GLY A 260 -28.27 -1.99 -6.15
C GLY A 260 -27.46 -3.29 -6.09
N ILE A 261 -27.41 -3.96 -4.93
CA ILE A 261 -26.89 -5.32 -4.78
C ILE A 261 -28.06 -6.31 -4.92
N ASN A 262 -27.82 -7.44 -5.58
CA ASN A 262 -28.84 -8.45 -5.89
C ASN A 262 -28.33 -9.85 -5.49
N HIS A 263 -29.18 -10.65 -4.84
CA HIS A 263 -28.88 -12.02 -4.41
C HIS A 263 -29.00 -13.04 -5.55
N ALA A 264 -28.35 -12.74 -6.69
CA ALA A 264 -28.36 -13.57 -7.89
C ALA A 264 -26.95 -14.12 -8.17
N GLU A 265 -26.89 -15.27 -8.85
CA GLU A 265 -25.73 -16.17 -9.08
C GLU A 265 -24.46 -15.55 -9.73
N TYR A 266 -24.38 -14.23 -9.90
CA TYR A 266 -23.34 -13.53 -10.66
C TYR A 266 -22.58 -12.53 -9.78
N ALA A 267 -21.60 -13.06 -9.05
CA ALA A 267 -20.60 -12.27 -8.33
C ALA A 267 -19.96 -11.22 -9.26
N LYS A 268 -20.19 -9.95 -8.94
CA LYS A 268 -19.47 -8.79 -9.48
C LYS A 268 -19.03 -7.96 -8.30
N TRP A 269 -17.77 -7.51 -8.29
CA TRP A 269 -17.27 -6.62 -7.26
C TRP A 269 -18.14 -5.36 -7.13
N THR A 270 -18.35 -4.96 -5.89
CA THR A 270 -19.08 -3.75 -5.51
C THR A 270 -18.12 -2.78 -4.82
N ASP A 271 -18.20 -1.49 -5.14
CA ASP A 271 -17.45 -0.47 -4.40
C ASP A 271 -18.14 -0.07 -3.07
N LYS A 272 -19.35 -0.59 -2.81
CA LYS A 272 -20.16 -0.28 -1.60
C LYS A 272 -20.67 -1.53 -0.89
N GLY A 273 -20.88 -1.45 0.42
CA GLY A 273 -21.48 -2.55 1.19
C GLY A 273 -21.48 -2.35 2.70
N VAL A 274 -22.08 -3.30 3.41
CA VAL A 274 -22.27 -3.28 4.87
C VAL A 274 -21.34 -4.29 5.53
N ILE A 275 -20.71 -3.88 6.63
CA ILE A 275 -19.86 -4.70 7.49
C ILE A 275 -20.49 -4.76 8.88
N TYR A 276 -20.94 -5.93 9.32
CA TYR A 276 -21.29 -6.16 10.72
C TYR A 276 -20.00 -6.46 11.51
N ASN A 277 -19.66 -5.59 12.46
CA ASN A 277 -18.56 -5.78 13.40
C ASN A 277 -19.12 -6.25 14.76
N LEU A 278 -18.95 -7.52 15.09
CA LEU A 278 -19.55 -8.16 16.26
C LEU A 278 -18.64 -8.01 17.49
N THR A 279 -19.15 -7.42 18.55
CA THR A 279 -18.43 -7.15 19.82
C THR A 279 -19.32 -7.42 21.03
N ASP A 280 -18.74 -7.46 22.23
CA ASP A 280 -19.49 -7.54 23.49
C ASP A 280 -18.89 -6.62 24.55
N SER A 281 -19.63 -5.59 24.97
CA SER A 281 -19.20 -4.68 26.06
C SER A 281 -19.20 -5.32 27.45
N LYS A 282 -19.65 -6.57 27.59
CA LYS A 282 -19.58 -7.36 28.83
C LYS A 282 -18.40 -8.34 28.84
N ALA A 283 -17.81 -8.65 27.68
CA ALA A 283 -16.59 -9.43 27.57
C ALA A 283 -15.36 -8.65 28.09
N LYS A 284 -14.32 -9.36 28.55
CA LYS A 284 -13.14 -8.74 29.17
C LYS A 284 -12.18 -8.10 28.18
N ASP A 285 -12.19 -8.58 26.95
CA ASP A 285 -11.43 -8.12 25.79
C ASP A 285 -12.27 -7.20 24.87
N GLY A 286 -13.59 -7.17 25.05
CA GLY A 286 -14.54 -6.47 24.20
C GLY A 286 -14.92 -7.23 22.92
N GLN A 287 -14.51 -8.50 22.77
CA GLN A 287 -14.84 -9.31 21.60
C GLN A 287 -16.07 -10.18 21.83
N TYR A 288 -16.77 -10.50 20.75
CA TYR A 288 -17.88 -11.43 20.80
C TYR A 288 -17.37 -12.88 20.68
N HIS A 289 -17.64 -13.70 21.69
CA HIS A 289 -17.26 -15.13 21.77
C HIS A 289 -18.46 -16.09 21.60
N GLY A 290 -19.64 -15.55 21.30
CA GLY A 290 -20.88 -16.34 21.15
C GLY A 290 -21.10 -16.89 19.74
N ASN A 291 -22.34 -17.24 19.44
CA ASN A 291 -22.74 -17.71 18.11
C ASN A 291 -23.45 -16.61 17.30
N VAL A 292 -23.16 -16.51 16.00
CA VAL A 292 -23.86 -15.64 15.04
C VAL A 292 -24.62 -16.52 14.06
N GLY A 293 -25.94 -16.35 13.94
CA GLY A 293 -26.75 -17.01 12.92
C GLY A 293 -27.31 -16.01 11.90
N THR A 294 -27.67 -16.47 10.70
CA THR A 294 -28.38 -15.65 9.69
C THR A 294 -29.87 -15.98 9.62
N ALA A 295 -30.76 -15.00 9.81
CA ALA A 295 -32.22 -15.18 9.77
C ALA A 295 -32.81 -15.29 8.35
N GLY A 296 -32.05 -14.88 7.33
CA GLY A 296 -32.41 -14.90 5.93
C GLY A 296 -31.18 -14.53 5.08
N ALA A 297 -31.36 -14.30 3.78
CA ALA A 297 -30.24 -13.96 2.89
C ALA A 297 -29.59 -12.61 3.28
N SER A 298 -28.26 -12.48 3.22
CA SER A 298 -27.57 -11.25 3.66
C SER A 298 -26.50 -10.77 2.70
N SER A 299 -26.62 -9.51 2.26
CA SER A 299 -25.59 -8.78 1.49
C SER A 299 -24.59 -8.07 2.43
N SER A 300 -23.69 -8.82 3.07
CA SER A 300 -22.84 -8.33 4.16
C SER A 300 -21.46 -8.96 4.26
N VAL A 301 -20.49 -8.18 4.73
CA VAL A 301 -19.31 -8.71 5.44
C VAL A 301 -19.70 -8.98 6.91
N ILE A 302 -19.35 -10.14 7.45
CA ILE A 302 -19.49 -10.48 8.87
C ILE A 302 -18.07 -10.57 9.47
N LEU A 303 -17.74 -9.65 10.38
CA LEU A 303 -16.48 -9.62 11.12
C LEU A 303 -16.76 -9.98 12.58
N ALA A 304 -16.42 -11.21 12.98
CA ALA A 304 -16.61 -11.73 14.33
C ALA A 304 -15.43 -12.65 14.75
N PRO A 305 -14.21 -12.12 14.91
CA PRO A 305 -12.97 -12.91 14.91
C PRO A 305 -12.89 -14.03 15.95
N GLU A 306 -13.45 -13.82 17.14
CA GLU A 306 -13.47 -14.80 18.24
C GLU A 306 -14.77 -15.63 18.31
N ALA A 307 -15.69 -15.45 17.36
CA ALA A 307 -17.04 -16.03 17.38
C ALA A 307 -17.21 -17.23 16.44
N ASN A 308 -18.31 -17.98 16.66
CA ASN A 308 -18.81 -18.96 15.71
C ASN A 308 -19.85 -18.30 14.78
N VAL A 309 -19.76 -18.49 13.46
CA VAL A 309 -20.76 -18.00 12.48
C VAL A 309 -21.41 -19.19 11.76
N ASP A 310 -22.72 -19.32 11.89
CA ASP A 310 -23.57 -20.28 11.17
C ASP A 310 -24.38 -19.54 10.09
N ALA A 311 -23.85 -19.55 8.86
CA ALA A 311 -24.50 -19.07 7.67
C ALA A 311 -25.44 -20.16 7.10
N SER A 312 -26.48 -20.50 7.86
CA SER A 312 -27.55 -21.42 7.46
C SER A 312 -28.49 -20.84 6.38
N GLN A 313 -28.27 -19.60 5.92
CA GLN A 313 -28.98 -18.93 4.83
C GLN A 313 -27.96 -18.32 3.85
N ASN A 314 -28.37 -18.02 2.62
CA ASN A 314 -27.43 -17.55 1.58
C ASN A 314 -26.74 -16.23 1.98
N VAL A 315 -25.43 -16.12 1.73
CA VAL A 315 -24.65 -14.90 2.03
C VAL A 315 -23.93 -14.42 0.78
N GLU A 316 -24.14 -13.14 0.48
CA GLU A 316 -23.56 -12.38 -0.64
C GLU A 316 -22.54 -11.39 -0.07
N GLY A 317 -21.28 -11.80 0.10
CA GLY A 317 -20.30 -10.94 0.77
C GLY A 317 -19.03 -11.64 1.22
N GLN A 318 -18.81 -11.67 2.54
CA GLN A 318 -17.61 -12.19 3.18
C GLN A 318 -17.89 -12.60 4.63
N ILE A 319 -17.20 -13.63 5.16
CA ILE A 319 -17.23 -13.99 6.58
C ILE A 319 -15.80 -14.12 7.10
N ILE A 320 -15.51 -13.45 8.22
CA ILE A 320 -14.23 -13.48 8.95
C ILE A 320 -14.55 -13.78 10.41
N ALA A 321 -14.31 -15.02 10.84
CA ALA A 321 -14.66 -15.48 12.18
C ALA A 321 -13.74 -16.60 12.69
N LYS A 322 -13.97 -17.06 13.92
CA LYS A 322 -13.19 -18.16 14.51
C LYS A 322 -13.56 -19.49 13.88
N ASN A 323 -14.85 -19.80 13.88
CA ASN A 323 -15.41 -20.99 13.25
C ASN A 323 -16.53 -20.58 12.30
N VAL A 324 -16.49 -21.08 11.06
CA VAL A 324 -17.52 -20.80 10.05
C VAL A 324 -18.23 -22.08 9.63
N THR A 325 -19.56 -22.07 9.63
CA THR A 325 -20.40 -23.13 9.06
C THR A 325 -21.23 -22.54 7.93
N ILE A 326 -21.10 -23.12 6.73
CA ILE A 326 -21.87 -22.74 5.54
C ILE A 326 -22.97 -23.78 5.32
N GLY A 327 -24.22 -23.38 5.51
CA GLY A 327 -25.42 -24.19 5.32
C GLY A 327 -26.36 -23.69 4.20
N GLY A 328 -26.36 -22.39 3.92
CA GLY A 328 -26.89 -21.81 2.68
C GLY A 328 -25.79 -21.64 1.62
N GLU A 329 -26.15 -21.20 0.41
CA GLU A 329 -25.14 -20.95 -0.64
C GLU A 329 -24.36 -19.67 -0.33
N PHE A 330 -23.03 -19.74 -0.46
CA PHE A 330 -22.15 -18.59 -0.23
C PHE A 330 -21.60 -18.06 -1.56
N HIS A 331 -21.76 -16.76 -1.80
CA HIS A 331 -21.21 -16.07 -2.95
C HIS A 331 -20.31 -14.91 -2.50
N ARG A 332 -19.13 -14.78 -3.12
CA ARG A 332 -18.23 -13.66 -2.82
C ARG A 332 -18.77 -12.37 -3.44
N ASN A 333 -18.98 -11.37 -2.61
CA ASN A 333 -19.35 -10.02 -3.03
C ASN A 333 -18.61 -8.99 -2.17
N SER A 334 -17.28 -9.14 -2.10
CA SER A 334 -16.44 -8.29 -1.25
C SER A 334 -16.52 -6.84 -1.73
N VAL A 335 -16.68 -5.92 -0.77
CA VAL A 335 -16.50 -4.49 -1.02
C VAL A 335 -15.06 -4.28 -1.48
N ASN A 336 -14.87 -3.65 -2.63
CA ASN A 336 -13.58 -3.37 -3.24
C ASN A 336 -12.77 -2.44 -2.33
N VAL A 337 -11.97 -3.01 -1.43
CA VAL A 337 -11.17 -2.26 -0.46
C VAL A 337 -10.08 -1.52 -1.24
N PRO A 338 -10.13 -0.18 -1.34
CA PRO A 338 -9.49 0.54 -2.43
C PRO A 338 -7.98 0.42 -2.37
N VAL A 339 -7.40 -0.23 -3.41
CA VAL A 339 -6.02 -0.74 -3.53
C VAL A 339 -4.97 0.16 -2.88
N THR A 340 -4.82 -0.01 -1.57
CA THR A 340 -3.84 0.68 -0.75
C THR A 340 -2.94 -0.40 -0.17
N ARG A 341 -2.01 -0.88 -1.00
CA ARG A 341 -0.99 -1.83 -0.57
C ARG A 341 -0.13 -1.13 0.50
N HIS A 342 -0.43 -1.40 1.77
CA HIS A 342 0.34 -0.92 2.92
C HIS A 342 1.73 -1.57 2.92
N VAL A 343 2.68 -0.88 2.31
CA VAL A 343 4.05 -1.34 2.12
C VAL A 343 4.96 -0.63 3.11
N GLU A 344 5.74 -1.43 3.85
CA GLU A 344 6.84 -0.92 4.66
C GLU A 344 7.98 -0.41 3.77
N VAL A 345 8.34 0.86 3.97
CA VAL A 345 9.41 1.57 3.27
C VAL A 345 10.46 1.99 4.28
N LYS A 346 11.73 1.63 4.06
CA LYS A 346 12.82 2.12 4.91
C LYS A 346 13.32 3.45 4.38
N LEU A 347 13.43 4.46 5.25
CA LEU A 347 14.11 5.72 4.96
C LEU A 347 15.55 5.66 5.47
N ASP A 348 16.51 5.55 4.56
CA ASP A 348 17.93 5.51 4.95
C ASP A 348 18.42 6.87 5.46
N GLY A 349 19.40 6.86 6.36
CA GLY A 349 19.83 8.07 7.09
C GLY A 349 18.82 8.63 8.10
N GLN A 350 17.53 8.26 8.03
CA GLN A 350 16.51 8.54 9.05
C GLN A 350 16.36 7.41 10.09
N ASN A 351 16.83 6.19 9.79
CA ASN A 351 16.60 4.98 10.60
C ASN A 351 15.12 4.74 10.94
N LYS A 352 14.22 5.14 10.02
CA LYS A 352 12.76 5.07 10.18
C LYS A 352 12.16 4.15 9.13
N THR A 353 11.10 3.43 9.51
CA THR A 353 10.17 2.76 8.59
C THR A 353 8.90 3.59 8.48
N GLU A 354 8.41 3.79 7.26
CA GLU A 354 7.10 4.35 6.95
C GLU A 354 6.19 3.26 6.36
N THR A 355 4.88 3.50 6.32
CA THR A 355 3.93 2.64 5.61
C THR A 355 3.18 3.47 4.58
N THR A 356 3.09 3.02 3.32
CA THR A 356 2.29 3.70 2.31
C THR A 356 0.80 3.72 2.67
N PRO A 357 0.05 4.82 2.43
CA PRO A 357 0.50 6.06 1.83
C PRO A 357 1.23 6.95 2.86
N PHE A 358 2.41 7.46 2.51
CA PHE A 358 3.16 8.39 3.35
C PHE A 358 3.55 9.65 2.56
N VAL A 359 3.70 10.77 3.29
CA VAL A 359 4.23 12.01 2.72
C VAL A 359 5.75 12.00 2.85
N VAL A 360 6.44 12.21 1.75
CA VAL A 360 7.90 12.13 1.66
C VAL A 360 8.55 13.23 2.51
N PRO A 361 9.36 12.88 3.52
CA PRO A 361 9.92 13.87 4.45
C PRO A 361 11.14 14.59 3.85
N GLN A 362 11.45 15.77 4.40
CA GLN A 362 12.67 16.52 4.10
C GLN A 362 13.69 16.34 5.25
N PRO A 363 14.69 15.47 5.13
CA PRO A 363 15.74 15.35 6.14
C PRO A 363 16.69 16.56 6.09
N ALA A 364 17.29 16.89 7.23
CA ALA A 364 18.35 17.90 7.34
C ALA A 364 19.71 17.24 7.61
N LYS A 365 20.79 17.87 7.16
CA LYS A 365 22.18 17.43 7.34
C LYS A 365 23.11 18.64 7.19
N ASP A 366 24.00 18.85 8.16
CA ASP A 366 24.92 19.99 8.16
C ASP A 366 25.85 19.96 6.94
N HIS A 367 26.17 21.12 6.35
CA HIS A 367 26.97 21.28 5.13
C HIS A 367 26.39 20.65 3.84
N TYR A 368 25.15 20.17 3.86
CA TYR A 368 24.49 19.60 2.67
C TYR A 368 23.08 20.16 2.44
N ARG A 369 22.68 20.28 1.17
CA ARG A 369 21.31 20.53 0.71
C ARG A 369 20.67 19.19 0.32
N PHE A 370 19.48 18.92 0.83
CA PHE A 370 18.69 17.76 0.40
C PHE A 370 18.13 17.99 -1.00
N ILE A 371 18.22 16.98 -1.89
CA ILE A 371 17.73 17.06 -3.27
C ILE A 371 16.40 16.30 -3.42
N VAL A 372 16.44 14.98 -3.19
CA VAL A 372 15.38 14.02 -3.56
C VAL A 372 15.66 12.67 -2.89
N TRP A 373 14.63 11.84 -2.69
CA TRP A 373 14.80 10.44 -2.31
C TRP A 373 14.83 9.55 -3.57
N THR A 374 15.74 8.60 -3.65
CA THR A 374 15.86 7.66 -4.79
C THR A 374 15.78 6.19 -4.35
N THR A 375 15.32 5.31 -5.23
CA THR A 375 15.24 3.86 -4.95
C THR A 375 16.60 3.17 -4.94
N ASN A 376 17.60 3.69 -5.66
CA ASN A 376 19.00 3.24 -5.57
C ASN A 376 19.86 4.26 -4.79
N PRO A 377 20.94 3.81 -4.11
CA PRO A 377 21.82 4.70 -3.32
C PRO A 377 22.68 5.64 -4.17
N ASP A 378 22.91 5.30 -5.45
CA ASP A 378 23.74 6.07 -6.39
C ASP A 378 22.99 7.21 -7.10
N GLY A 379 21.74 7.48 -6.69
CA GLY A 379 20.87 8.49 -7.29
C GLY A 379 20.17 8.04 -8.57
N THR A 380 20.29 6.77 -8.97
CA THR A 380 19.53 6.20 -10.09
C THR A 380 18.17 5.63 -9.64
N GLY A 381 17.32 5.28 -10.60
CA GLY A 381 15.98 4.75 -10.35
C GLY A 381 14.93 5.84 -10.09
N ASP A 382 13.78 5.42 -9.57
CA ASP A 382 12.64 6.30 -9.30
C ASP A 382 12.97 7.31 -8.19
N SER A 383 12.39 8.50 -8.34
CA SER A 383 12.76 9.71 -7.57
C SER A 383 11.53 10.37 -6.96
N TYR A 384 11.56 10.65 -5.66
CA TYR A 384 10.45 11.20 -4.88
C TYR A 384 10.86 12.48 -4.15
N LYS A 385 10.12 13.57 -4.33
CA LYS A 385 10.42 14.90 -3.77
C LYS A 385 9.77 15.08 -2.40
N PRO A 386 10.35 15.92 -1.51
CA PRO A 386 9.68 16.27 -0.26
C PRO A 386 8.28 16.83 -0.48
N GLY A 387 7.31 16.34 0.30
CA GLY A 387 5.91 16.70 0.16
C GLY A 387 5.11 15.89 -0.87
N ASP A 388 5.75 15.06 -1.71
CA ASP A 388 5.02 14.08 -2.53
C ASP A 388 4.33 13.04 -1.63
N THR A 389 3.15 12.57 -2.03
CA THR A 389 2.47 11.44 -1.37
C THR A 389 2.75 10.15 -2.13
N VAL A 390 3.55 9.25 -1.54
CA VAL A 390 3.85 7.93 -2.13
C VAL A 390 2.79 6.93 -1.68
N THR A 391 1.95 6.49 -2.62
CA THR A 391 0.84 5.56 -2.38
C THR A 391 1.18 4.10 -2.66
N ILE A 392 2.07 3.85 -3.63
CA ILE A 392 2.50 2.50 -4.06
C ILE A 392 4.01 2.51 -4.32
N ILE A 393 4.71 1.49 -3.81
CA ILE A 393 6.14 1.23 -3.98
C ILE A 393 6.40 -0.27 -3.67
N PRO A 394 7.48 -0.92 -4.16
CA PRO A 394 7.74 -2.33 -3.87
C PRO A 394 8.04 -2.62 -2.38
N LYS A 395 7.70 -3.83 -1.93
CA LYS A 395 7.86 -4.24 -0.52
C LYS A 395 9.33 -4.30 -0.11
N ASN A 396 9.66 -3.76 1.06
CA ASN A 396 11.02 -3.59 1.59
C ASN A 396 11.92 -2.63 0.77
N THR A 397 11.36 -1.78 -0.10
CA THR A 397 12.18 -0.73 -0.74
C THR A 397 12.80 0.16 0.32
N THR A 398 14.11 0.36 0.21
CA THR A 398 14.83 1.41 0.94
C THR A 398 14.94 2.61 0.03
N LEU A 399 14.46 3.76 0.49
CA LEU A 399 14.72 5.04 -0.14
C LEU A 399 16.01 5.63 0.42
N TYR A 400 16.87 6.11 -0.47
CA TYR A 400 18.16 6.70 -0.15
C TYR A 400 18.12 8.22 -0.34
N PRO A 401 18.62 9.01 0.63
CA PRO A 401 18.56 10.46 0.55
C PRO A 401 19.70 11.00 -0.31
N GLN A 402 19.38 11.71 -1.39
CA GLN A 402 20.37 12.36 -2.26
C GLN A 402 20.67 13.78 -1.79
N TRP A 403 21.97 14.12 -1.78
CA TRP A 403 22.50 15.34 -1.19
C TRP A 403 23.46 16.07 -2.13
N GLU A 404 23.37 17.39 -2.12
CA GLU A 404 24.34 18.29 -2.73
C GLU A 404 25.17 18.92 -1.60
N ALA A 405 26.48 19.09 -1.77
CA ALA A 405 27.26 19.88 -0.81
C ALA A 405 26.83 21.35 -0.94
N LYS A 406 26.68 22.06 0.18
CA LYS A 406 26.55 23.52 0.13
C LYS A 406 27.92 24.13 -0.14
N HIS A 407 27.93 25.29 -0.80
CA HIS A 407 29.15 26.07 -0.96
C HIS A 407 29.43 26.92 0.27
N LEU A 408 30.69 27.34 0.46
CA LEU A 408 31.14 28.06 1.65
C LEU A 408 31.40 29.54 1.38
N LEU A 409 30.98 30.38 2.33
CA LEU A 409 31.42 31.76 2.48
C LEU A 409 32.71 31.80 3.30
N ARG A 410 33.79 32.30 2.70
CA ARG A 410 35.12 32.44 3.33
C ARG A 410 35.51 33.90 3.50
N TYR A 411 36.38 34.16 4.47
CA TYR A 411 36.91 35.50 4.75
C TYR A 411 38.41 35.58 4.47
N ASN A 412 38.83 36.63 3.77
CA ASN A 412 40.24 36.95 3.53
C ASN A 412 40.54 38.37 4.02
N THR A 413 41.23 38.47 5.15
CA THR A 413 41.62 39.75 5.78
C THR A 413 42.62 40.58 4.95
N ASN A 414 43.12 40.06 3.82
CA ASN A 414 43.96 40.79 2.86
C ASN A 414 45.22 41.41 3.50
N GLY A 415 45.84 40.70 4.44
CA GLY A 415 47.00 41.17 5.22
C GLY A 415 46.65 41.98 6.47
N GLY A 416 45.38 41.94 6.92
CA GLY A 416 44.98 42.29 8.28
C GLY A 416 44.89 41.08 9.22
N ASN A 417 44.62 41.33 10.50
CA ASN A 417 44.43 40.36 11.56
C ASN A 417 42.94 40.22 11.93
N GLY A 418 42.51 39.00 12.25
CA GLY A 418 41.16 38.66 12.71
C GLY A 418 40.81 37.24 12.33
N ASP A 419 40.18 36.51 13.25
CA ASP A 419 39.77 35.12 13.04
C ASP A 419 38.31 35.06 12.57
N PHE A 420 38.05 34.29 11.53
CA PHE A 420 36.74 34.13 10.88
C PHE A 420 36.58 32.66 10.48
N GLU A 421 35.41 32.08 10.77
CA GLU A 421 35.07 30.72 10.37
C GLU A 421 34.36 30.70 9.00
N ASP A 422 34.55 29.63 8.23
CA ASP A 422 33.80 29.39 7.00
C ASP A 422 32.33 29.07 7.34
N SER A 423 31.37 29.64 6.61
CA SER A 423 29.93 29.37 6.81
C SER A 423 29.24 28.79 5.57
N ASP A 424 28.23 27.94 5.78
CA ASP A 424 27.35 27.41 4.73
C ASP A 424 26.61 28.54 4.01
N LEU A 425 26.67 28.59 2.67
CA LEU A 425 25.80 29.46 1.88
C LEU A 425 24.36 28.91 1.82
N PRO A 426 23.32 29.78 1.80
CA PRO A 426 23.40 31.23 1.94
C PRO A 426 23.73 31.68 3.37
N SER A 427 24.57 32.71 3.50
CA SER A 427 25.03 33.27 4.79
C SER A 427 25.22 34.78 4.69
N ASP A 428 24.93 35.49 5.77
CA ASP A 428 25.20 36.92 5.87
C ASP A 428 26.71 37.21 6.02
N VAL A 429 27.15 38.36 5.49
CA VAL A 429 28.53 38.85 5.65
C VAL A 429 28.72 39.41 7.07
N SER A 430 29.75 38.92 7.77
CA SER A 430 30.03 39.27 9.18
C SER A 430 30.22 40.77 9.42
N ASP A 431 29.56 41.26 10.47
CA ASP A 431 29.77 42.60 11.07
C ASP A 431 31.10 42.72 11.82
N THR A 432 31.85 41.62 11.99
CA THR A 432 33.14 41.63 12.69
C THR A 432 34.19 42.35 11.86
N ILE A 433 34.64 43.51 12.36
CA ILE A 433 35.64 44.36 11.70
C ILE A 433 37.04 43.80 11.94
N PRO A 434 37.80 43.41 10.91
CA PRO A 434 39.21 43.02 11.05
C PRO A 434 40.09 44.24 11.35
N SER A 435 41.33 44.01 11.78
CA SER A 435 42.30 45.08 12.11
C SER A 435 43.56 45.04 11.22
N ARG A 436 44.21 46.19 10.98
CA ARG A 436 45.47 46.25 10.23
C ARG A 436 46.29 47.49 10.57
N ASP A 437 47.51 47.31 11.05
CA ASP A 437 48.37 48.42 11.50
C ASP A 437 48.61 49.46 10.41
N GLY A 438 48.20 50.70 10.68
CA GLY A 438 48.34 51.84 9.75
C GLY A 438 47.27 51.94 8.67
N TYR A 439 46.19 51.16 8.73
CA TYR A 439 45.07 51.20 7.78
C TYR A 439 43.71 51.26 8.48
N GLU A 440 42.76 51.94 7.87
CA GLU A 440 41.32 51.87 8.19
C GLU A 440 40.63 50.83 7.29
N PHE A 441 39.62 50.14 7.82
CA PHE A 441 38.85 49.12 7.11
C PHE A 441 37.72 49.77 6.30
N ASP A 442 37.76 49.64 4.98
CA ASP A 442 36.77 50.24 4.07
C ASP A 442 35.49 49.39 3.91
N GLY A 443 35.58 48.10 4.23
CA GLY A 443 34.51 47.10 4.07
C GLY A 443 34.98 45.79 3.41
N TRP A 444 34.04 44.86 3.25
CA TRP A 444 34.23 43.60 2.53
C TRP A 444 33.98 43.75 1.03
N MET A 445 34.70 42.99 0.21
CA MET A 445 34.59 43.02 -1.25
C MET A 445 34.37 41.61 -1.81
N ILE A 446 33.43 41.46 -2.74
CA ILE A 446 33.24 40.26 -3.57
C ILE A 446 33.57 40.63 -5.01
N ASN A 447 34.54 39.95 -5.62
CA ASN A 447 34.97 40.19 -7.02
C ASN A 447 35.27 41.67 -7.38
N GLY A 448 35.71 42.46 -6.39
CA GLY A 448 36.00 43.89 -6.56
C GLY A 448 34.81 44.84 -6.38
N ILE A 449 33.63 44.34 -6.03
CA ILE A 449 32.45 45.12 -5.65
C ILE A 449 32.32 45.10 -4.12
N LYS A 450 32.04 46.25 -3.49
CA LYS A 450 31.81 46.31 -2.04
C LYS A 450 30.49 45.62 -1.68
N VAL A 451 30.51 44.82 -0.62
CA VAL A 451 29.34 44.29 0.06
C VAL A 451 29.32 44.85 1.49
N ASP A 452 28.18 45.37 1.92
CA ASP A 452 28.02 45.80 3.31
C ASP A 452 27.76 44.59 4.21
N SER A 453 28.23 44.63 5.45
CA SER A 453 27.96 43.57 6.43
C SER A 453 26.46 43.48 6.77
N GLY A 454 26.01 42.29 7.17
CA GLY A 454 24.61 41.94 7.33
C GLY A 454 23.86 41.63 6.02
N ASN A 455 24.48 41.79 4.84
CA ASN A 455 23.89 41.33 3.57
C ASN A 455 24.09 39.82 3.39
N THR A 456 23.03 39.12 2.99
CA THR A 456 23.06 37.70 2.62
C THR A 456 23.82 37.47 1.31
N VAL A 457 24.80 36.56 1.34
CA VAL A 457 25.44 35.99 0.16
C VAL A 457 24.70 34.72 -0.21
N GLU A 458 24.23 34.62 -1.46
CA GLU A 458 23.46 33.47 -1.97
C GLU A 458 24.36 32.33 -2.50
N ASP A 459 23.94 31.08 -2.33
CA ASP A 459 24.62 29.93 -2.97
C ASP A 459 24.32 29.91 -4.48
N ASN A 460 25.31 30.38 -5.26
CA ASN A 460 25.26 30.44 -6.72
C ASN A 460 26.03 29.27 -7.40
N GLY A 461 26.31 28.18 -6.67
CA GLY A 461 27.00 27.00 -7.21
C GLY A 461 28.54 27.05 -7.14
N SER A 462 29.11 27.86 -6.26
CA SER A 462 30.55 27.91 -5.99
C SER A 462 30.86 28.62 -4.66
N ASP A 463 31.94 28.23 -3.99
CA ASP A 463 32.45 28.95 -2.80
C ASP A 463 32.67 30.44 -3.09
N VAL A 464 32.27 31.30 -2.15
CA VAL A 464 32.45 32.76 -2.24
C VAL A 464 33.49 33.18 -1.21
N THR A 465 34.41 34.07 -1.58
CA THR A 465 35.36 34.67 -0.63
C THR A 465 35.17 36.18 -0.58
N VAL A 466 34.84 36.71 0.60
CA VAL A 466 34.89 38.15 0.87
C VAL A 466 36.32 38.57 1.21
N VAL A 467 36.79 39.66 0.60
CA VAL A 467 38.15 40.18 0.76
C VAL A 467 38.11 41.56 1.41
N ALA A 468 38.89 41.77 2.47
CA ALA A 468 38.93 43.05 3.17
C ALA A 468 39.60 44.15 2.33
N GLN A 469 38.96 45.32 2.27
CA GLN A 469 39.49 46.53 1.63
C GLN A 469 39.99 47.51 2.71
N TRP A 470 41.11 48.19 2.41
CA TRP A 470 41.91 48.93 3.38
C TRP A 470 42.41 50.27 2.82
N THR A 471 42.22 51.36 3.57
CA THR A 471 42.75 52.71 3.24
C THR A 471 43.89 53.09 4.20
N PRO A 472 45.08 53.53 3.71
CA PRO A 472 46.19 53.90 4.58
C PRO A 472 45.92 55.19 5.40
N VAL A 473 46.15 55.14 6.71
CA VAL A 473 46.03 56.29 7.61
C VAL A 473 47.24 57.22 7.44
N LYS A 474 46.99 58.49 7.11
CA LYS A 474 48.04 59.51 6.98
C LYS A 474 48.43 60.06 8.37
N GLN A 475 49.66 59.82 8.79
CA GLN A 475 50.20 60.42 10.01
C GLN A 475 50.74 61.83 9.75
N ASP A 476 50.03 62.86 10.20
CA ASP A 476 50.52 64.24 10.23
C ASP A 476 51.54 64.45 11.37
N VAL A 477 52.79 64.05 11.12
CA VAL A 477 53.92 64.23 12.03
C VAL A 477 54.32 65.71 12.15
N THR A 478 53.71 66.41 13.09
CA THR A 478 54.11 67.77 13.51
C THR A 478 55.26 67.68 14.53
N PRO A 479 56.50 68.12 14.21
CA PRO A 479 57.67 67.85 15.05
C PRO A 479 57.82 68.83 16.21
N THR A 480 57.74 68.32 17.45
CA THR A 480 58.17 69.04 18.66
C THR A 480 59.70 69.06 18.77
N LYS A 481 60.25 70.22 19.16
CA LYS A 481 61.71 70.45 19.27
C LYS A 481 62.24 69.96 20.64
N PRO A 482 63.48 69.42 20.75
CA PRO A 482 63.91 68.70 21.95
C PRO A 482 64.00 69.49 23.27
N GLU A 483 63.93 68.71 24.35
CA GLU A 483 63.84 69.08 25.77
C GLU A 483 65.17 69.53 26.40
N THR A 484 65.17 69.84 27.70
CA THR A 484 65.90 69.13 28.80
C THR A 484 66.04 70.02 30.06
N PRO A 485 66.33 69.47 31.26
CA PRO A 485 65.73 68.30 31.93
C PRO A 485 65.44 68.57 33.45
N LYS A 486 65.20 67.51 34.24
CA LYS A 486 65.15 67.39 35.75
C LYS A 486 63.77 67.33 36.42
N ASP A 487 63.58 66.60 37.52
CA ASP A 487 64.31 65.43 38.08
C ASP A 487 63.41 64.68 39.09
N ASP A 488 63.79 63.42 39.37
CA ASP A 488 63.60 62.67 40.63
C ASP A 488 62.20 62.30 41.22
N THR A 489 62.18 61.04 41.68
CA THR A 489 61.50 60.48 42.89
C THR A 489 60.00 60.06 42.93
N ASP A 490 59.81 58.75 42.73
CA ASP A 490 59.47 57.75 43.78
C ASP A 490 57.99 57.30 44.07
N LYS A 491 57.86 55.96 44.16
CA LYS A 491 56.90 55.12 44.95
C LYS A 491 55.37 55.07 44.71
N ASN A 492 55.00 53.96 44.05
CA ASN A 492 54.35 52.75 44.63
C ASN A 492 52.82 52.62 44.83
N ASP A 493 52.43 51.33 44.79
CA ASP A 493 51.22 50.67 45.32
C ASP A 493 49.87 50.70 44.55
N THR A 494 49.16 49.58 44.75
CA THR A 494 47.89 49.08 44.19
C THR A 494 46.95 48.77 45.40
N PRO A 495 45.77 48.09 45.31
CA PRO A 495 44.89 47.72 44.19
C PRO A 495 43.38 48.02 44.45
N SER A 496 42.51 47.42 43.62
CA SER A 496 41.19 46.84 44.01
C SER A 496 39.96 47.75 44.25
N LYS A 497 38.70 47.25 44.21
CA LYS A 497 38.00 46.21 43.40
C LYS A 497 36.51 46.12 43.87
N ASP A 498 35.70 45.29 43.19
CA ASP A 498 34.43 44.67 43.66
C ASP A 498 33.24 45.64 43.97
N ASP A 499 31.95 45.26 44.03
CA ASP A 499 31.13 44.28 43.28
C ASP A 499 29.61 44.61 43.46
N SER A 500 28.72 43.95 42.68
CA SER A 500 27.28 43.64 42.93
C SER A 500 26.32 44.59 43.69
N ASP A 501 25.11 44.88 43.16
CA ASP A 501 23.85 44.16 43.54
C ASP A 501 22.52 44.70 42.88
N LYS A 502 21.63 43.74 42.52
CA LYS A 502 20.16 43.61 42.82
C LYS A 502 19.03 44.65 42.54
N SER A 503 17.95 44.09 41.96
CA SER A 503 16.47 44.35 42.13
C SER A 503 15.75 45.66 41.73
N ASP A 504 14.77 45.49 40.83
CA ASP A 504 13.35 45.91 40.83
C ASP A 504 12.86 47.22 41.50
N ASN A 505 12.15 48.07 40.73
CA ASN A 505 10.81 48.59 41.11
C ASN A 505 10.02 49.27 39.96
N ASP A 506 8.69 49.41 40.13
CA ASP A 506 7.72 50.07 39.24
C ASP A 506 7.62 51.61 39.40
N THR A 507 7.24 52.37 38.34
CA THR A 507 6.37 53.58 38.49
C THR A 507 5.68 54.14 37.21
N LYS A 508 4.40 53.78 37.01
CA LYS A 508 3.21 54.66 36.80
C LYS A 508 3.30 56.04 36.05
N VAL A 509 2.74 56.12 34.82
CA VAL A 509 1.49 56.86 34.36
C VAL A 509 1.16 58.27 34.96
N PRO A 510 0.63 59.33 34.25
CA PRO A 510 -0.15 59.40 32.97
C PRO A 510 0.13 60.59 31.98
N SER A 511 -0.61 60.69 30.84
CA SER A 511 -1.38 61.91 30.40
C SER A 511 -2.07 61.80 29.01
N ASP A 512 -3.38 62.11 28.93
CA ASP A 512 -4.18 62.79 27.86
C ASP A 512 -4.09 62.34 26.36
N ASP A 513 -5.01 62.65 25.42
CA ASP A 513 -6.12 63.64 25.31
C ASP A 513 -7.36 63.09 24.53
N LYS A 514 -8.32 63.93 24.12
CA LYS A 514 -9.73 63.61 23.73
C LYS A 514 -10.12 63.80 22.24
N SER A 515 -11.41 63.47 21.96
CA SER A 515 -12.31 63.84 20.82
C SER A 515 -12.59 62.73 19.78
N ASP A 516 -13.77 62.62 19.13
CA ASP A 516 -15.15 63.05 19.48
C ASP A 516 -16.22 62.31 18.60
N VAL A 517 -17.41 62.00 19.16
CA VAL A 517 -18.79 62.40 18.70
C VAL A 517 -19.08 62.45 17.16
N ASN A 518 -20.15 61.87 16.55
CA ASN A 518 -21.31 61.07 17.01
C ASN A 518 -22.20 60.47 15.84
N THR A 519 -23.07 59.49 16.16
CA THR A 519 -24.41 59.13 15.57
C THR A 519 -24.77 59.16 14.05
N SER A 520 -25.27 58.01 13.55
CA SER A 520 -26.62 57.75 12.93
C SER A 520 -27.07 58.48 11.61
N THR A 521 -28.06 58.05 10.80
CA THR A 521 -29.16 57.04 10.93
C THR A 521 -29.64 56.47 9.55
N SER A 522 -30.63 55.57 9.57
CA SER A 522 -31.28 54.75 8.50
C SER A 522 -32.08 55.42 7.36
N ASP A 523 -32.23 54.71 6.22
CA ASP A 523 -33.51 54.34 5.52
C ASP A 523 -33.21 53.28 4.39
N LYS A 524 -34.00 52.23 4.07
CA LYS A 524 -35.33 52.11 3.35
C LYS A 524 -35.32 52.68 1.91
N THR A 525 -35.86 52.05 0.85
CA THR A 525 -37.02 51.12 0.62
C THR A 525 -36.71 50.09 -0.52
N ALA A 526 -37.36 48.91 -0.68
CA ALA A 526 -38.61 48.57 -1.44
C ALA A 526 -38.72 49.17 -2.89
N ASP A 527 -39.25 48.52 -3.95
CA ASP A 527 -39.81 47.16 -4.22
C ASP A 527 -39.57 46.81 -5.75
N THR A 528 -40.17 45.92 -6.58
CA THR A 528 -41.44 45.15 -6.64
C THR A 528 -41.41 44.02 -7.71
N GLY A 529 -42.13 42.90 -7.52
CA GLY A 529 -42.79 42.09 -8.60
C GLY A 529 -42.18 40.71 -8.97
N LYS A 530 -42.90 39.56 -8.98
CA LYS A 530 -44.12 39.09 -9.75
C LYS A 530 -43.81 38.68 -11.22
N THR A 531 -44.42 37.68 -11.89
CA THR A 531 -45.60 36.74 -11.72
C THR A 531 -45.56 35.70 -12.88
N ASP A 532 -46.15 34.47 -12.90
CA ASP A 532 -46.74 33.54 -11.90
C ASP A 532 -47.11 32.17 -12.54
N THR A 533 -47.44 31.14 -11.73
CA THR A 533 -48.22 29.90 -12.03
C THR A 533 -47.76 28.82 -13.05
N GLY A 534 -48.05 27.54 -12.74
CA GLY A 534 -47.97 26.41 -13.69
C GLY A 534 -48.30 25.02 -13.09
N LYS A 535 -49.59 24.66 -12.96
CA LYS A 535 -50.07 23.49 -12.18
C LYS A 535 -50.90 22.50 -13.00
N LYS A 536 -50.53 21.19 -13.07
CA LYS A 536 -51.48 20.05 -13.00
C LYS A 536 -50.90 18.61 -12.94
N THR A 537 -51.23 18.02 -11.80
CA THR A 537 -51.48 16.62 -11.37
C THR A 537 -51.93 15.50 -12.34
N VAL A 538 -51.65 14.25 -11.89
CA VAL A 538 -52.33 12.94 -12.10
C VAL A 538 -52.14 12.18 -13.43
N GLY A 539 -51.77 10.89 -13.32
CA GLY A 539 -51.98 9.85 -14.36
C GLY A 539 -51.28 8.51 -14.06
N ALA A 540 -51.94 7.56 -13.40
CA ALA A 540 -51.39 6.22 -13.13
C ALA A 540 -52.07 5.13 -13.98
N LYS A 541 -51.31 4.11 -14.42
CA LYS A 541 -51.73 2.70 -14.50
C LYS A 541 -50.62 1.75 -14.99
N ASN A 542 -50.71 0.51 -14.53
CA ASN A 542 -49.90 -0.64 -14.93
C ASN A 542 -50.09 -0.97 -16.42
N ASN A 543 -49.12 -1.67 -17.03
CA ASN A 543 -49.43 -3.03 -17.50
C ASN A 543 -48.19 -3.93 -17.65
N THR A 544 -48.35 -5.19 -17.26
CA THR A 544 -47.41 -6.27 -17.55
C THR A 544 -47.62 -6.78 -18.97
N GLN A 545 -46.55 -7.09 -19.71
CA GLN A 545 -46.60 -8.17 -20.69
C GLN A 545 -45.22 -8.73 -21.02
N ALA A 546 -45.15 -10.05 -21.17
CA ALA A 546 -43.95 -10.75 -21.62
C ALA A 546 -44.09 -11.13 -23.10
N VAL A 547 -42.98 -11.08 -23.82
CA VAL A 547 -42.75 -11.74 -25.11
C VAL A 547 -41.33 -12.32 -24.98
N GLN A 548 -41.18 -13.57 -24.56
CA GLN A 548 -41.37 -14.80 -25.33
C GLN A 548 -40.32 -14.93 -26.44
N GLN A 549 -39.59 -16.05 -26.41
CA GLN A 549 -38.61 -16.41 -27.43
C GLN A 549 -39.29 -16.72 -28.76
N ASP A 550 -38.66 -16.29 -29.85
CA ASP A 550 -38.61 -17.06 -31.10
C ASP A 550 -37.16 -16.99 -31.60
N GLY A 551 -36.61 -18.14 -31.98
CA GLY A 551 -35.27 -18.22 -32.58
C GLY A 551 -35.35 -18.98 -33.89
N GLN A 552 -34.53 -18.59 -34.88
CA GLN A 552 -34.19 -19.37 -36.09
C GLN A 552 -33.03 -18.67 -36.83
N GLY A 553 -32.36 -19.41 -37.74
CA GLY A 553 -31.51 -18.83 -38.79
C GLY A 553 -29.99 -18.99 -38.59
N LEU A 554 -29.45 -20.10 -39.10
CA LEU A 554 -28.00 -20.21 -39.36
C LEU A 554 -27.58 -19.26 -40.49
N ALA A 555 -26.44 -18.59 -40.31
CA ALA A 555 -25.70 -17.95 -41.41
C ALA A 555 -24.18 -18.14 -41.20
N THR A 556 -23.59 -19.11 -41.89
CA THR A 556 -22.14 -19.38 -41.81
C THR A 556 -21.36 -18.43 -42.71
N THR A 557 -20.49 -17.59 -42.14
CA THR A 557 -19.47 -16.83 -42.86
C THR A 557 -18.11 -16.95 -42.18
N GLY A 558 -17.29 -17.89 -42.63
CA GLY A 558 -15.89 -18.01 -42.20
C GLY A 558 -15.00 -17.01 -42.94
N VAL A 559 -14.11 -16.33 -42.21
CA VAL A 559 -13.03 -15.51 -42.78
C VAL A 559 -11.71 -15.86 -42.10
N ALA A 560 -10.70 -16.10 -42.94
CA ALA A 560 -9.31 -16.47 -42.67
C ALA A 560 -8.75 -16.27 -41.24
N VAL A 561 -8.29 -17.38 -40.64
CA VAL A 561 -7.24 -17.33 -39.60
C VAL A 561 -5.91 -16.98 -40.28
N GLY A 562 -5.36 -15.82 -39.94
CA GLY A 562 -4.05 -15.39 -40.42
C GLY A 562 -2.92 -16.13 -39.70
N VAL A 563 -2.23 -17.03 -40.40
CA VAL A 563 -1.07 -17.74 -39.85
C VAL A 563 0.14 -16.78 -39.78
N ILE A 564 0.46 -16.30 -38.59
CA ILE A 564 1.72 -15.58 -38.34
C ILE A 564 2.85 -16.61 -38.24
N ALA A 565 3.76 -16.59 -39.21
CA ALA A 565 4.91 -17.48 -39.23
C ALA A 565 6.03 -16.98 -38.30
N VAL A 566 6.38 -17.78 -37.29
CA VAL A 566 7.55 -17.51 -36.44
C VAL A 566 8.83 -17.86 -37.20
N ALA A 567 9.57 -16.84 -37.61
CA ALA A 567 10.84 -17.01 -38.31
C ALA A 567 12.00 -17.22 -37.31
N VAL A 568 12.48 -18.45 -37.17
CA VAL A 568 13.65 -18.78 -36.34
C VAL A 568 14.93 -18.37 -37.09
N ILE A 569 15.56 -17.27 -36.66
CA ILE A 569 16.86 -16.82 -37.19
C ILE A 569 17.98 -17.50 -36.41
N VAL A 570 18.65 -18.47 -37.03
CA VAL A 570 19.93 -19.01 -36.55
C VAL A 570 21.05 -18.23 -37.23
N LEU A 571 21.74 -17.37 -36.48
CA LEU A 571 22.98 -16.72 -36.93
C LEU A 571 24.19 -17.37 -36.28
N ALA A 572 25.06 -17.98 -37.09
CA ALA A 572 26.29 -18.60 -36.65
C ALA A 572 27.41 -17.55 -36.52
N ALA A 573 28.07 -17.50 -35.35
CA ALA A 573 29.27 -16.71 -35.11
C ALA A 573 30.50 -17.63 -35.06
N ALA A 574 31.28 -17.66 -36.14
CA ALA A 574 32.56 -18.36 -36.21
C ALA A 574 33.58 -17.53 -37.01
N GLY A 575 34.45 -16.80 -36.31
CA GLY A 575 35.46 -15.98 -36.97
C GLY A 575 36.34 -15.14 -36.04
N VAL A 576 37.63 -15.51 -35.97
CA VAL A 576 38.78 -14.65 -35.64
C VAL A 576 38.82 -13.97 -34.26
N ILE A 577 39.47 -14.62 -33.30
CA ILE A 577 40.71 -14.08 -32.70
C ILE A 577 41.80 -15.16 -32.84
N LEU A 578 43.03 -14.75 -33.17
CA LEU A 578 44.20 -15.62 -33.33
C LEU A 578 45.33 -15.13 -32.40
N SER A 579 46.17 -16.05 -31.91
CA SER A 579 47.23 -15.85 -30.89
C SER A 579 46.67 -15.56 -29.48
N VAL A 580 47.22 -16.08 -28.38
CA VAL A 580 48.64 -16.27 -27.99
C VAL A 580 48.87 -17.62 -27.23
N ALA A 581 50.12 -17.94 -26.92
CA ALA A 581 50.57 -18.97 -25.95
C ALA A 581 50.29 -20.47 -26.22
N LYS A 582 50.94 -21.01 -27.26
CA LYS A 582 51.22 -22.46 -27.35
C LYS A 582 52.59 -22.78 -26.73
N ARG A 583 52.64 -23.28 -25.47
CA ARG A 583 53.77 -24.03 -24.84
C ARG A 583 53.54 -24.28 -23.33
N HIS A 584 53.21 -25.52 -22.94
CA HIS A 584 54.11 -26.41 -22.18
C HIS A 584 53.42 -27.71 -21.77
N GLU A 585 53.80 -28.82 -22.42
CA GLU A 585 53.92 -30.12 -21.77
C GLU A 585 55.40 -30.53 -21.86
N GLY A 586 55.93 -31.20 -20.83
CA GLY A 586 57.27 -31.79 -20.87
C GLY A 586 58.10 -31.61 -19.60
N SER A 587 58.39 -32.74 -18.93
CA SER A 587 59.29 -32.93 -17.78
C SER A 587 58.83 -32.27 -16.46
N ARG A 588 58.41 -33.04 -15.45
CA ARG A 588 59.02 -34.28 -14.95
C ARG A 588 58.04 -35.42 -14.70
#